data_AF-A0A949HSA7-F1
#
_entry.id   AF-A0A949HSA7-F1
#
_cell.length_a   1.000
_cell.length_b   1.000
_cell.length_c   1.000
_cell.angle_alpha   90.00
_cell.angle_beta   90.00
_cell.angle_gamma   90.00
#
_symmetry.space_group_name_H-M   'P 1'
#
loop_
_entity.id
_entity.type
_entity.pdbx_description
1 polymer ?
#
loop_
_entity_poly.entity_id
_entity_poly.type
_entity_poly.pdbx_seq_one_letter_code
_entity_poly.pdbx_strand_id
1 'polypeptide(L)'
;MSDDQPKNIWKKSWKGWNWLRAWLIVVLATFLILLVITLPITMPRPTFSGLLLPSVILLADSAVIAAVSVGVWFFIRWLLCRRNIKRSLFGLACLITLIALFYAEEDWRGKHDWEQFKRQWEAKGEHFSFAAVIPPPVPDDQNLAFSPVWMAEIRCFFQGDHKFAETLYGRKIYTPEVSKLLPLMPVSVSGLAGTNWGSVSPNPPAISEGWTTARLTDLKPWQAYYRDLATTNPATEIPITPQPRSPAQDVLLALSKFDPVIEMFRQASLLPDSRFPIDYGRTPPSAILLPHLATVIQVAEVLQLRAIAELRTGRSGKALADVKLMLCLANSVRSEPSVISHLVRIRIFTTALQPIYESLADHKWSDAQLAELNQELAKLNFLAGYETVVRGERALRIANIEFLKHSPRNPHLHAPRWLRLFPRLQALSATMLQSYIQRPPILQTLALGLGPSGWFDQNELRVAQYFAEWWPPIVDQSAKIVSPAKAQAADNAFRHEIQHRTPENLLATWFAPAFVRTARTFAHGQESLDLARVAIALERYRLAHGGYPGSLNALEPDFIESIPHDVIGGRPLHYRRTAGGLFLLYSVGWNETDDSGVVGLGRDGSADFATGDWVWRYPRK
;
A
#
# COMPACT_ATOMS: atom_id res chain seq x y z
N MET A 1 21.19 -96.09 6.10
CA MET A 1 21.26 -95.25 7.31
C MET A 1 22.16 -94.07 6.95
N SER A 2 21.79 -92.80 7.02
CA SER A 2 20.57 -92.10 7.38
C SER A 2 20.77 -90.69 6.80
N ASP A 3 19.89 -90.28 5.91
CA ASP A 3 19.80 -88.93 5.35
C ASP A 3 19.21 -88.01 6.43
N ASP A 4 19.91 -86.96 6.85
CA ASP A 4 19.37 -86.00 7.84
C ASP A 4 19.83 -84.56 7.55
N GLN A 5 19.16 -83.94 6.58
CA GLN A 5 19.08 -82.49 6.43
C GLN A 5 18.15 -81.91 7.52
N PRO A 6 18.52 -80.82 8.22
CA PRO A 6 17.62 -80.17 9.16
C PRO A 6 16.42 -79.58 8.40
N LYS A 7 15.26 -80.22 8.55
CA LYS A 7 13.97 -79.75 8.01
C LYS A 7 13.61 -78.40 8.66
N ASN A 8 14.02 -77.32 8.01
CA ASN A 8 13.64 -75.97 8.37
C ASN A 8 12.13 -75.78 8.15
N ILE A 9 11.38 -75.82 9.26
CA ILE A 9 9.91 -75.75 9.35
C ILE A 9 9.31 -74.51 8.65
N TRP A 10 10.13 -73.49 8.41
CA TRP A 10 9.71 -72.20 7.85
C TRP A 10 9.75 -72.10 6.32
N LYS A 11 10.15 -73.17 5.61
CA LYS A 11 10.15 -73.23 4.12
C LYS A 11 8.91 -73.92 3.51
N LYS A 12 8.02 -74.54 4.31
CA LYS A 12 6.78 -75.16 3.80
C LYS A 12 5.77 -74.07 3.40
N SER A 13 5.20 -74.15 2.19
CA SER A 13 4.06 -73.31 1.83
C SER A 13 2.89 -73.68 2.76
N TRP A 14 2.47 -72.75 3.61
CA TRP A 14 1.28 -72.95 4.44
C TRP A 14 0.04 -72.91 3.55
N LYS A 15 -0.40 -74.07 3.06
CA LYS A 15 -1.69 -74.24 2.38
C LYS A 15 -2.64 -75.04 3.27
N GLY A 16 -3.89 -74.61 3.32
CA GLY A 16 -4.96 -75.29 4.06
C GLY A 16 -4.93 -75.04 5.58
N TRP A 17 -5.38 -76.05 6.34
CA TRP A 17 -5.78 -75.95 7.74
C TRP A 17 -4.67 -75.50 8.73
N ASN A 18 -3.40 -75.60 8.33
CA ASN A 18 -2.26 -75.19 9.15
C ASN A 18 -2.16 -73.66 9.29
N TRP A 19 -2.61 -72.88 8.31
CA TRP A 19 -2.66 -71.42 8.42
C TRP A 19 -3.76 -70.96 9.40
N LEU A 20 -4.93 -71.59 9.33
CA LEU A 20 -6.05 -71.34 10.24
C LEU A 20 -5.63 -71.60 11.69
N ARG A 21 -4.92 -72.72 11.94
CA ARG A 21 -4.41 -73.07 13.28
C ARG A 21 -3.44 -72.02 13.82
N ALA A 22 -2.50 -71.56 13.00
CA ALA A 22 -1.57 -70.53 13.43
C ALA A 22 -2.23 -69.16 13.64
N TRP A 23 -3.20 -68.79 12.80
CA TRP A 23 -4.00 -67.58 13.00
C TRP A 23 -4.78 -67.66 14.32
N LEU A 24 -5.45 -68.78 14.60
CA LEU A 24 -6.14 -69.02 15.87
C LEU A 24 -5.19 -68.95 17.08
N ILE A 25 -3.96 -69.45 16.96
CA ILE A 25 -2.94 -69.34 18.01
C ILE A 25 -2.56 -67.87 18.26
N VAL A 26 -2.42 -67.05 17.22
CA VAL A 26 -2.11 -65.61 17.37
C VAL A 26 -3.30 -64.85 17.96
N VAL A 27 -4.53 -65.15 17.54
CA VAL A 27 -5.75 -64.59 18.13
C VAL A 27 -5.82 -64.95 19.62
N LEU A 28 -5.60 -66.22 19.96
CA LEU A 28 -5.62 -66.70 21.35
C LEU A 28 -4.51 -66.05 22.19
N ALA A 29 -3.29 -65.91 21.66
CA ALA A 29 -2.20 -65.24 22.36
C ALA A 29 -2.48 -63.75 22.58
N THR A 30 -3.02 -63.06 21.57
CA THR A 30 -3.42 -61.65 21.65
C THR A 30 -4.55 -61.46 22.65
N PHE A 31 -5.53 -62.38 22.64
CA PHE A 31 -6.62 -62.43 23.62
C PHE A 31 -6.09 -62.61 25.03
N LEU A 32 -5.18 -63.55 25.28
CA LEU A 32 -4.59 -63.79 26.61
C LEU A 32 -3.77 -62.59 27.09
N ILE A 33 -3.00 -61.94 26.21
CA ILE A 33 -2.24 -60.73 26.54
C ILE A 33 -3.18 -59.58 26.91
N LEU A 34 -4.19 -59.30 26.07
CA LEU A 34 -5.17 -58.27 26.35
C LEU A 34 -5.95 -58.60 27.62
N LEU A 35 -6.33 -59.86 27.83
CA LEU A 35 -7.03 -60.33 29.02
C LEU A 35 -6.23 -60.02 30.28
N VAL A 36 -4.93 -60.35 30.30
CA VAL A 36 -4.03 -60.07 31.45
C VAL A 36 -3.85 -58.58 31.69
N ILE A 37 -3.81 -57.76 30.64
CA ILE A 37 -3.64 -56.30 30.75
C ILE A 37 -4.94 -55.63 31.22
N THR A 38 -6.09 -56.03 30.67
CA THR A 38 -7.37 -55.35 30.89
C THR A 38 -8.10 -55.84 32.14
N LEU A 39 -7.97 -57.12 32.53
CA LEU A 39 -8.62 -57.67 33.74
C LEU A 39 -8.42 -56.81 34.99
N PRO A 40 -7.18 -56.44 35.38
CA PRO A 40 -6.94 -55.69 36.60
C PRO A 40 -7.41 -54.23 36.51
N ILE A 41 -7.54 -53.67 35.30
CA ILE A 41 -7.98 -52.29 35.06
C ILE A 41 -9.50 -52.19 35.13
N THR A 42 -10.22 -53.15 34.55
CA THR A 42 -11.68 -53.06 34.42
C THR A 42 -12.45 -53.72 35.58
N MET A 43 -11.86 -54.68 36.31
CA MET A 43 -12.59 -55.49 37.30
C MET A 43 -11.69 -55.90 38.50
N PRO A 44 -11.58 -55.08 39.56
CA PRO A 44 -10.72 -55.38 40.71
C PRO A 44 -11.21 -56.56 41.61
N ARG A 45 -12.45 -57.05 41.43
CA ARG A 45 -12.98 -58.25 42.11
C ARG A 45 -13.89 -59.07 41.16
N PRO A 46 -13.35 -60.07 40.45
CA PRO A 46 -14.11 -60.78 39.43
C PRO A 46 -15.04 -61.87 40.01
N THR A 47 -16.29 -61.91 39.55
CA THR A 47 -17.24 -63.02 39.77
C THR A 47 -17.48 -63.80 38.46
N PHE A 48 -17.64 -65.12 38.54
CA PHE A 48 -17.66 -66.02 37.38
C PHE A 48 -18.78 -65.72 36.36
N SER A 49 -19.91 -65.16 36.80
CA SER A 49 -21.07 -64.82 35.95
C SER A 49 -20.94 -63.48 35.20
N GLY A 50 -20.07 -62.55 35.65
CA GLY A 50 -19.86 -61.24 35.03
C GLY A 50 -18.78 -61.20 33.94
N LEU A 51 -18.09 -62.32 33.71
CA LEU A 51 -16.94 -62.41 32.80
C LEU A 51 -17.33 -62.71 31.35
N LEU A 52 -18.50 -63.29 31.08
CA LEU A 52 -18.82 -63.83 29.75
C LEU A 52 -18.92 -62.76 28.65
N LEU A 53 -19.71 -61.71 28.85
CA LEU A 53 -19.94 -60.67 27.81
C LEU A 53 -18.67 -59.84 27.50
N PRO A 54 -17.89 -59.35 28.50
CA PRO A 54 -16.64 -58.64 28.24
C PRO A 54 -15.58 -59.54 27.57
N SER A 55 -15.53 -60.83 27.92
CA SER A 55 -14.60 -61.78 27.29
C SER A 55 -14.88 -61.98 25.81
N VAL A 56 -16.15 -61.99 25.40
CA VAL A 56 -16.53 -62.14 23.98
C VAL A 56 -16.15 -60.91 23.17
N ILE A 57 -16.34 -59.70 23.72
CA ILE A 57 -15.93 -58.44 23.07
C ILE A 57 -14.40 -58.38 22.94
N LEU A 58 -13.68 -58.72 24.01
CA LEU A 58 -12.22 -58.74 24.01
C LEU A 58 -11.67 -59.79 23.02
N LEU A 59 -12.36 -60.93 22.86
CA LEU A 59 -12.01 -61.94 21.86
C LEU A 59 -12.22 -61.42 20.43
N ALA A 60 -13.31 -60.71 20.17
CA ALA A 60 -13.55 -60.07 18.87
C ALA A 60 -12.51 -59.00 18.53
N ASP A 61 -12.19 -58.11 19.49
CA ASP A 61 -11.16 -57.07 19.32
C ASP A 61 -9.77 -57.71 19.11
N SER A 62 -9.45 -58.75 19.88
CA SER A 62 -8.20 -59.49 19.72
C SER A 62 -8.08 -60.15 18.34
N ALA A 63 -9.20 -60.63 17.77
CA ALA A 63 -9.22 -61.21 16.45
C ALA A 63 -8.99 -60.17 15.35
N VAL A 64 -9.55 -58.96 15.50
CA VAL A 64 -9.31 -57.83 14.57
C VAL A 64 -7.86 -57.37 14.64
N ILE A 65 -7.32 -57.16 15.86
CA ILE A 65 -5.93 -56.72 16.05
C ILE A 65 -4.95 -57.77 15.52
N ALA A 66 -5.20 -59.06 15.77
CA ALA A 66 -4.40 -60.14 15.23
C ALA A 66 -4.46 -60.18 13.69
N ALA A 67 -5.63 -60.01 13.09
CA ALA A 67 -5.78 -59.97 11.63
C ALA A 67 -5.03 -58.78 11.00
N VAL A 68 -5.14 -57.58 11.58
CA VAL A 68 -4.41 -56.39 11.13
C VAL A 68 -2.90 -56.58 11.28
N SER A 69 -2.44 -57.10 12.43
CA SER A 69 -1.02 -57.33 12.70
C SER A 69 -0.41 -58.37 11.75
N VAL A 70 -1.14 -59.44 11.46
CA VAL A 70 -0.74 -60.45 10.46
C VAL A 70 -0.73 -59.84 9.06
N GLY A 71 -1.72 -59.02 8.71
CA GLY A 71 -1.77 -58.29 7.44
C GLY A 71 -0.58 -57.35 7.26
N VAL A 72 -0.26 -56.56 8.29
CA VAL A 72 0.92 -55.67 8.33
C VAL A 72 2.21 -56.48 8.24
N TRP A 73 2.31 -57.61 8.94
CA TRP A 73 3.49 -58.48 8.85
C TRP A 73 3.68 -59.08 7.45
N PHE A 74 2.61 -59.56 6.81
CA PHE A 74 2.68 -60.05 5.44
C PHE A 74 3.01 -58.92 4.45
N PHE A 75 2.48 -57.72 4.66
CA PHE A 75 2.80 -56.54 3.86
C PHE A 75 4.28 -56.13 4.01
N ILE A 76 4.79 -56.07 5.24
CA ILE A 76 6.21 -55.80 5.54
C ILE A 76 7.09 -56.90 4.95
N ARG A 77 6.75 -58.17 5.12
CA ARG A 77 7.49 -59.30 4.56
C ARG A 77 7.47 -59.30 3.03
N TRP A 78 6.34 -58.94 2.42
CA TRP A 78 6.20 -58.78 0.98
C TRP A 78 7.01 -57.59 0.46
N LEU A 79 7.01 -56.46 1.16
CA LEU A 79 7.81 -55.28 0.84
C LEU A 79 9.31 -55.55 0.98
N LEU A 80 9.70 -56.31 2.02
CA LEU A 80 11.09 -56.67 2.34
C LEU A 80 11.61 -57.92 1.61
N CYS A 81 10.79 -58.59 0.80
CA CYS A 81 11.27 -59.64 -0.09
C CYS A 81 12.27 -59.04 -1.10
N ARG A 82 13.48 -59.63 -1.23
CA ARG A 82 14.55 -59.12 -2.13
C ARG A 82 14.07 -58.72 -3.53
N ARG A 83 13.10 -59.44 -4.10
CA ARG A 83 12.51 -59.15 -5.42
C ARG A 83 11.67 -57.86 -5.42
N ASN A 84 10.87 -57.64 -4.39
CA ASN A 84 10.00 -56.47 -4.29
C ASN A 84 10.79 -55.24 -3.81
N ILE A 85 11.77 -55.40 -2.91
CA ILE A 85 12.74 -54.33 -2.59
C ILE A 85 13.38 -53.80 -3.88
N LYS A 86 13.91 -54.67 -4.75
CA LYS A 86 14.54 -54.25 -6.01
C LYS A 86 13.59 -53.49 -6.94
N ARG A 87 12.33 -53.93 -7.03
CA ARG A 87 11.29 -53.26 -7.83
C ARG A 87 10.88 -51.91 -7.22
N SER A 88 10.72 -51.84 -5.91
CA SER A 88 10.42 -50.60 -5.19
C SER A 88 11.56 -49.60 -5.27
N LEU A 89 12.82 -50.05 -5.16
CA LEU A 89 14.00 -49.20 -5.36
C LEU A 89 14.10 -48.69 -6.80
N PHE A 90 13.83 -49.54 -7.80
CA PHE A 90 13.77 -49.11 -9.20
C PHE A 90 12.65 -48.10 -9.43
N GLY A 91 11.44 -48.36 -8.91
CA GLY A 91 10.32 -47.42 -8.99
C GLY A 91 10.62 -46.09 -8.29
N LEU A 92 11.27 -46.12 -7.13
CA LEU A 92 11.73 -44.94 -6.42
C LEU A 92 12.79 -44.18 -7.23
N ALA A 93 13.75 -44.87 -7.84
CA ALA A 93 14.74 -44.25 -8.72
C ALA A 93 14.07 -43.58 -9.93
N CYS A 94 13.14 -44.26 -10.61
CA CYS A 94 12.35 -43.67 -11.69
C CYS A 94 11.57 -42.44 -11.23
N LEU A 95 10.93 -42.50 -10.06
CA LEU A 95 10.19 -41.37 -9.49
C LEU A 95 11.12 -40.18 -9.20
N ILE A 96 12.28 -40.43 -8.58
CA ILE A 96 13.30 -39.39 -8.33
C ILE A 96 13.78 -38.77 -9.64
N THR A 97 14.04 -39.60 -10.67
CA THR A 97 14.44 -39.11 -11.99
C THR A 97 13.35 -38.27 -12.65
N LEU A 98 12.08 -38.69 -12.58
CA LEU A 98 10.96 -37.92 -13.11
C LEU A 98 10.79 -36.58 -12.38
N ILE A 99 10.95 -36.56 -11.05
CA ILE A 99 10.95 -35.32 -10.27
C ILE A 99 12.13 -34.44 -10.71
N ALA A 100 13.34 -34.98 -10.84
CA ALA A 100 14.51 -34.20 -11.27
C ALA A 100 14.32 -33.62 -12.69
N LEU A 101 13.76 -34.39 -13.62
CA LEU A 101 13.44 -33.91 -14.97
C LEU A 101 12.38 -32.81 -14.96
N PHE A 102 11.35 -32.95 -14.12
CA PHE A 102 10.34 -31.92 -13.93
C PHE A 102 10.93 -30.60 -13.42
N TYR A 103 11.82 -30.63 -12.42
CA TYR A 103 12.49 -29.41 -11.95
C TYR A 103 13.39 -28.81 -13.03
N ALA A 104 14.16 -29.65 -13.74
CA ALA A 104 15.05 -29.17 -14.79
C ALA A 104 14.28 -28.49 -15.93
N GLU A 105 13.13 -29.06 -16.34
CA GLU A 105 12.26 -28.47 -17.36
C GLU A 105 11.63 -27.16 -16.86
N GLU A 106 11.01 -27.17 -15.68
CA GLU A 106 10.31 -26.00 -15.15
C GLU A 106 11.26 -24.83 -14.85
N ASP A 107 12.43 -25.11 -14.28
CA ASP A 107 13.49 -24.12 -14.04
C ASP A 107 14.01 -23.53 -15.36
N TRP A 108 14.22 -24.38 -16.37
CA TRP A 108 14.67 -23.92 -17.67
C TRP A 108 13.60 -23.09 -18.38
N ARG A 109 12.34 -23.55 -18.40
CA ARG A 109 11.20 -22.88 -19.04
C ARG A 109 10.97 -21.50 -18.43
N GLY A 110 10.82 -21.43 -17.10
CA GLY A 110 10.61 -20.17 -16.40
C GLY A 110 11.74 -19.17 -16.63
N LYS A 111 12.99 -19.61 -16.48
CA LYS A 111 14.16 -18.75 -16.69
C LYS A 111 14.28 -18.29 -18.14
N HIS A 112 14.09 -19.19 -19.10
CA HIS A 112 14.15 -18.86 -20.53
C HIS A 112 13.13 -17.78 -20.88
N ASP A 113 11.86 -18.01 -20.56
CA ASP A 113 10.76 -17.10 -20.93
C ASP A 113 10.98 -15.71 -20.32
N TRP A 114 11.39 -15.66 -19.05
CA TRP A 114 11.72 -14.41 -18.37
C TRP A 114 12.91 -13.68 -19.01
N GLU A 115 14.02 -14.37 -19.25
CA GLU A 115 15.22 -13.76 -19.86
C GLU A 115 14.97 -13.33 -21.32
N GLN A 116 14.13 -14.05 -22.05
CA GLN A 116 13.72 -13.67 -23.40
C GLN A 116 12.89 -12.39 -23.36
N PHE A 117 11.86 -12.33 -22.52
CA PHE A 117 11.04 -11.13 -22.36
C PHE A 117 11.87 -9.93 -21.91
N LYS A 118 12.68 -10.12 -20.87
CA LYS A 118 13.55 -9.07 -20.32
C LYS A 118 14.48 -8.49 -21.39
N ARG A 119 15.18 -9.34 -22.17
CA ARG A 119 16.04 -8.87 -23.27
C ARG A 119 15.27 -8.11 -24.36
N GLN A 120 14.09 -8.59 -24.73
CA GLN A 120 13.26 -7.93 -25.75
C GLN A 120 12.80 -6.54 -25.32
N TRP A 121 12.49 -6.35 -24.03
CA TRP A 121 12.04 -5.07 -23.49
C TRP A 121 13.18 -4.14 -23.09
N GLU A 122 14.31 -4.67 -22.62
CA GLU A 122 15.54 -3.89 -22.42
C GLU A 122 16.06 -3.31 -23.75
N ALA A 123 15.92 -4.03 -24.86
CA ALA A 123 16.20 -3.50 -26.19
C ALA A 123 15.27 -2.34 -26.61
N LYS A 124 14.10 -2.20 -25.95
CA LYS A 124 13.17 -1.07 -26.12
C LYS A 124 13.41 0.05 -25.10
N GLY A 125 14.44 -0.06 -24.25
CA GLY A 125 14.78 0.92 -23.23
C GLY A 125 14.07 0.73 -21.88
N GLU A 126 13.34 -0.37 -21.68
CA GLU A 126 12.75 -0.68 -20.37
C GLU A 126 13.77 -1.28 -19.40
N HIS A 127 13.56 -1.05 -18.11
CA HIS A 127 14.38 -1.62 -17.05
C HIS A 127 13.51 -2.25 -15.95
N PHE A 128 14.02 -3.33 -15.36
CA PHE A 128 13.29 -4.16 -14.39
C PHE A 128 13.90 -4.11 -12.97
N SER A 129 15.02 -3.40 -12.80
CA SER A 129 15.68 -3.24 -11.49
C SER A 129 15.33 -1.90 -10.85
N PHE A 130 15.34 -1.89 -9.51
CA PHE A 130 15.19 -0.65 -8.74
C PHE A 130 16.26 0.39 -9.10
N ALA A 131 17.50 -0.05 -9.34
CA ALA A 131 18.62 0.84 -9.65
C ALA A 131 18.37 1.74 -10.87
N ALA A 132 17.58 1.28 -11.85
CA ALA A 132 17.29 2.03 -13.06
C ALA A 132 16.22 3.11 -12.89
N VAL A 133 15.42 3.05 -11.82
CA VAL A 133 14.32 4.00 -11.56
C VAL A 133 14.59 4.94 -10.40
N ILE A 134 15.70 4.73 -9.68
CA ILE A 134 16.09 5.58 -8.54
C ILE A 134 16.56 6.94 -9.08
N PRO A 135 16.03 8.06 -8.54
CA PRO A 135 16.47 9.39 -8.94
C PRO A 135 17.95 9.60 -8.60
N PRO A 136 18.71 10.39 -9.39
CA PRO A 136 20.12 10.66 -9.14
C PRO A 136 20.33 11.33 -7.77
N PRO A 137 21.49 11.16 -7.13
CA PRO A 137 21.80 11.83 -5.87
C PRO A 137 21.86 13.35 -6.02
N VAL A 138 21.48 14.06 -4.95
CA VAL A 138 21.54 15.52 -4.85
C VAL A 138 22.53 15.87 -3.74
N PRO A 139 23.47 16.81 -3.97
CA PRO A 139 24.37 17.32 -2.92
C PRO A 139 23.60 17.81 -1.69
N ASP A 140 24.13 17.56 -0.48
CA ASP A 140 23.42 17.85 0.77
C ASP A 140 23.04 19.34 0.92
N ASP A 141 23.91 20.25 0.47
CA ASP A 141 23.76 21.70 0.52
C ASP A 141 22.73 22.25 -0.49
N GLN A 142 22.37 21.45 -1.49
CA GLN A 142 21.37 21.77 -2.51
C GLN A 142 20.05 21.00 -2.29
N ASN A 143 20.00 20.10 -1.31
CA ASN A 143 18.89 19.19 -1.10
C ASN A 143 18.00 19.62 0.08
N LEU A 144 16.77 20.01 -0.23
CA LEU A 144 15.74 20.32 0.76
C LEU A 144 15.63 19.26 1.85
N ALA A 145 15.66 17.97 1.50
CA ALA A 145 15.45 16.88 2.44
C ALA A 145 16.57 16.71 3.47
N PHE A 146 17.74 17.33 3.25
CA PHE A 146 18.89 17.33 4.15
C PHE A 146 19.03 18.63 4.96
N SER A 147 18.04 19.53 4.89
CA SER A 147 18.05 20.69 5.77
C SER A 147 17.83 20.28 7.25
N PRO A 148 18.36 21.05 8.22
CA PRO A 148 18.26 20.70 9.63
C PRO A 148 16.82 20.48 10.12
N VAL A 149 15.85 21.21 9.57
CA VAL A 149 14.44 21.12 9.96
C VAL A 149 13.81 19.77 9.57
N TRP A 150 14.14 19.22 8.40
CA TRP A 150 13.66 17.88 7.99
C TRP A 150 14.36 16.76 8.76
N MET A 151 15.67 16.88 8.98
CA MET A 151 16.39 15.91 9.81
C MET A 151 15.86 15.87 11.25
N ALA A 152 15.46 17.03 11.81
CA ALA A 152 14.84 17.11 13.12
C ALA A 152 13.48 16.40 13.17
N GLU A 153 12.63 16.61 12.15
CA GLU A 153 11.36 15.89 12.02
C GLU A 153 11.55 14.36 11.95
N ILE A 154 12.47 13.89 11.11
CA ILE A 154 12.73 12.44 10.98
C ILE A 154 13.35 11.88 12.27
N ARG A 155 14.25 12.60 12.93
CA ARG A 155 14.78 12.18 14.23
C ARG A 155 13.68 12.13 15.29
N CYS A 156 12.76 13.10 15.29
CA CYS A 156 11.58 13.11 16.13
C CYS A 156 10.65 11.94 15.82
N PHE A 157 10.54 11.56 14.54
CA PHE A 157 9.75 10.41 14.11
C PHE A 157 10.23 9.09 14.71
N PHE A 158 11.54 8.91 14.81
CA PHE A 158 12.14 7.71 15.38
C PHE A 158 12.64 7.91 16.82
N GLN A 159 11.94 8.69 17.67
CA GLN A 159 12.34 8.93 19.07
C GLN A 159 12.67 7.66 19.87
N GLY A 160 11.92 6.57 19.64
CA GLY A 160 12.16 5.28 20.30
C GLY A 160 13.24 4.39 19.65
N ASP A 161 13.72 4.73 18.45
CA ASP A 161 14.72 3.96 17.69
C ASP A 161 15.54 4.86 16.75
N HIS A 162 16.33 5.78 17.32
CA HIS A 162 17.14 6.71 16.55
C HIS A 162 18.14 6.03 15.60
N LYS A 163 18.47 4.75 15.82
CA LYS A 163 19.32 3.99 14.90
C LYS A 163 18.70 3.91 13.52
N PHE A 164 17.37 3.82 13.42
CA PHE A 164 16.72 3.83 12.11
C PHE A 164 16.90 5.18 11.41
N ALA A 165 16.66 6.30 12.09
CA ALA A 165 16.94 7.63 11.52
C ALA A 165 18.41 7.78 11.09
N GLU A 166 19.35 7.23 11.88
CA GLU A 166 20.78 7.21 11.55
C GLU A 166 21.07 6.36 10.30
N THR A 167 20.31 5.29 10.02
CA THR A 167 20.48 4.56 8.75
C THR A 167 20.13 5.39 7.51
N LEU A 168 19.22 6.36 7.63
CA LEU A 168 18.80 7.21 6.52
C LEU A 168 19.69 8.44 6.35
N TYR A 169 20.04 9.11 7.45
CA TYR A 169 20.71 10.41 7.45
C TYR A 169 22.15 10.37 7.99
N GLY A 170 22.63 9.22 8.46
CA GLY A 170 23.90 9.07 9.15
C GLY A 170 23.95 9.89 10.45
N ARG A 171 25.16 10.26 10.86
CA ARG A 171 25.38 11.06 12.08
C ARG A 171 24.92 12.52 11.98
N LYS A 172 24.44 12.97 10.82
CA LYS A 172 23.96 14.35 10.59
C LYS A 172 22.75 14.71 11.47
N ILE A 173 21.98 13.71 11.91
CA ILE A 173 20.83 13.91 12.81
C ILE A 173 21.24 14.32 14.24
N TYR A 174 22.51 14.15 14.61
CA TYR A 174 23.01 14.45 15.96
C TYR A 174 23.71 15.81 16.06
N THR A 175 23.65 16.64 15.01
CA THR A 175 24.25 17.98 15.06
C THR A 175 23.59 18.85 16.15
N PRO A 176 24.30 19.85 16.70
CA PRO A 176 23.73 20.80 17.65
C PRO A 176 22.52 21.55 17.07
N GLU A 177 22.55 21.86 15.78
CA GLU A 177 21.45 22.52 15.05
C GLU A 177 20.18 21.67 15.06
N VAL A 178 20.26 20.40 14.64
CA VAL A 178 19.12 19.47 14.67
C VAL A 178 18.60 19.27 16.09
N SER A 179 19.52 19.12 17.06
CA SER A 179 19.15 18.86 18.45
C SER A 179 18.39 20.03 19.10
N LYS A 180 18.70 21.28 18.73
CA LYS A 180 17.98 22.48 19.20
C LYS A 180 16.55 22.56 18.68
N LEU A 181 16.23 21.92 17.56
CA LEU A 181 14.90 21.95 16.95
C LEU A 181 13.95 20.91 17.55
N LEU A 182 14.46 19.83 18.15
CA LEU A 182 13.64 18.72 18.65
C LEU A 182 12.50 19.13 19.60
N PRO A 183 12.65 20.11 20.52
CA PRO A 183 11.54 20.55 21.37
C PRO A 183 10.37 21.18 20.61
N LEU A 184 10.58 21.61 19.37
CA LEU A 184 9.57 22.22 18.51
C LEU A 184 8.90 21.20 17.56
N MET A 185 9.30 19.93 17.62
CA MET A 185 8.85 18.85 16.74
C MET A 185 7.92 17.85 17.49
N PRO A 186 7.01 17.15 16.79
CA PRO A 186 6.71 17.30 15.38
C PRO A 186 5.85 18.53 15.08
N VAL A 187 5.97 19.09 13.88
CA VAL A 187 5.01 20.08 13.37
C VAL A 187 3.72 19.36 12.98
N SER A 188 2.69 19.52 13.80
CA SER A 188 1.41 18.83 13.63
C SER A 188 0.25 19.69 14.09
N VAL A 189 -0.91 19.51 13.44
CA VAL A 189 -2.16 20.22 13.79
C VAL A 189 -2.68 19.86 15.18
N SER A 190 -2.21 18.76 15.77
CA SER A 190 -2.48 18.43 17.16
C SER A 190 -1.88 19.47 18.13
N GLY A 191 -0.88 20.25 17.72
CA GLY A 191 -0.16 21.17 18.60
C GLY A 191 0.78 20.49 19.60
N LEU A 192 0.77 19.15 19.67
CA LEU A 192 1.65 18.38 20.55
C LEU A 192 3.07 18.31 19.98
N ALA A 193 4.05 18.76 20.76
CA ALA A 193 5.47 18.56 20.50
C ALA A 193 6.03 17.52 21.50
N GLY A 194 7.02 16.73 21.10
CA GLY A 194 7.71 15.77 21.98
C GLY A 194 6.97 14.46 22.29
N THR A 195 5.85 14.16 21.62
CA THR A 195 5.12 12.89 21.79
C THR A 195 5.39 11.93 20.64
N ASN A 196 5.44 10.62 20.97
CA ASN A 196 5.43 9.57 19.97
C ASN A 196 4.13 9.67 19.16
N TRP A 197 4.28 9.57 17.84
CA TRP A 197 3.29 9.49 16.75
C TRP A 197 2.06 8.58 16.91
N GLY A 198 1.81 8.00 18.10
CA GLY A 198 0.66 7.17 18.44
C GLY A 198 -0.63 7.96 18.70
N SER A 199 -1.65 7.28 19.23
CA SER A 199 -3.00 7.82 19.45
C SER A 199 -2.95 9.14 20.24
N VAL A 200 -3.23 10.24 19.55
CA VAL A 200 -3.29 11.57 20.13
C VAL A 200 -4.64 11.73 20.84
N SER A 201 -4.61 12.00 22.14
CA SER A 201 -5.81 12.35 22.91
C SER A 201 -5.66 13.75 23.50
N PRO A 202 -6.61 14.67 23.26
CA PRO A 202 -7.80 14.51 22.41
C PRO A 202 -7.47 14.50 20.91
N ASN A 203 -8.29 13.81 20.11
CA ASN A 203 -8.15 13.80 18.64
C ASN A 203 -8.44 15.19 18.06
N PRO A 204 -7.60 15.73 17.18
CA PRO A 204 -7.88 16.99 16.52
C PRO A 204 -9.09 16.87 15.58
N PRO A 205 -9.80 17.99 15.30
CA PRO A 205 -10.81 18.04 14.27
C PRO A 205 -10.29 17.54 12.91
N ALA A 206 -11.21 17.10 12.04
CA ALA A 206 -10.84 16.72 10.69
C ALA A 206 -10.35 17.93 9.88
N ILE A 207 -9.30 17.72 9.09
CA ILE A 207 -8.80 18.71 8.15
C ILE A 207 -9.81 18.86 7.01
N SER A 208 -10.02 20.11 6.56
CA SER A 208 -11.02 20.41 5.56
C SER A 208 -10.59 19.96 4.17
N GLU A 209 -11.45 19.19 3.51
CA GLU A 209 -11.40 18.86 2.08
C GLU A 209 -12.68 19.34 1.39
N GLY A 210 -13.30 20.38 1.97
CA GLY A 210 -14.63 20.86 1.62
C GLY A 210 -14.75 21.41 0.21
N TRP A 211 -13.67 21.85 -0.42
CA TRP A 211 -13.70 22.44 -1.77
C TRP A 211 -14.36 21.52 -2.80
N THR A 212 -14.11 20.21 -2.72
CA THR A 212 -14.71 19.18 -3.60
C THR A 212 -16.24 19.09 -3.47
N THR A 213 -16.78 19.48 -2.31
CA THR A 213 -18.22 19.44 -2.00
C THR A 213 -18.82 20.83 -1.81
N ALA A 214 -18.08 21.87 -2.18
CA ALA A 214 -18.43 23.28 -2.03
C ALA A 214 -18.67 23.74 -0.58
N ARG A 215 -17.80 23.32 0.35
CA ARG A 215 -17.86 23.67 1.78
C ARG A 215 -16.64 24.48 2.20
N LEU A 216 -16.89 25.54 2.97
CA LEU A 216 -15.85 26.31 3.65
C LEU A 216 -15.45 25.62 4.96
N THR A 217 -14.21 25.83 5.40
CA THR A 217 -13.71 25.26 6.65
C THR A 217 -14.38 25.91 7.87
N ASP A 218 -14.82 25.14 8.86
CA ASP A 218 -15.22 25.72 10.14
C ASP A 218 -14.01 25.77 11.10
N LEU A 219 -13.65 26.97 11.54
CA LEU A 219 -12.54 27.16 12.49
C LEU A 219 -12.99 27.11 13.95
N LYS A 220 -14.31 27.12 14.23
CA LYS A 220 -14.81 27.06 15.62
C LYS A 220 -14.40 25.75 16.33
N PRO A 221 -14.48 24.56 15.70
CA PRO A 221 -14.00 23.33 16.32
C PRO A 221 -12.50 23.36 16.64
N TRP A 222 -11.70 24.00 15.78
CA TRP A 222 -10.26 24.17 16.00
C TRP A 222 -9.94 25.11 17.16
N GLN A 223 -10.67 26.23 17.28
CA GLN A 223 -10.55 27.11 18.44
C GLN A 223 -10.89 26.38 19.74
N ALA A 224 -12.00 25.63 19.77
CA ALA A 224 -12.39 24.85 20.94
C ALA A 224 -11.31 23.81 21.29
N TYR A 225 -10.81 23.10 20.27
CA TYR A 225 -9.75 22.10 20.43
C TYR A 225 -8.49 22.67 21.10
N TYR A 226 -7.91 23.76 20.58
CA TYR A 226 -6.67 24.30 21.15
C TYR A 226 -6.84 24.85 22.56
N ARG A 227 -8.02 25.38 22.90
CA ARG A 227 -8.31 25.86 24.27
C ARG A 227 -8.47 24.71 25.25
N ASP A 228 -9.18 23.65 24.83
CA ASP A 228 -9.29 22.41 25.60
C ASP A 228 -7.92 21.76 25.79
N LEU A 229 -7.11 21.69 24.73
CA LEU A 229 -5.77 21.13 24.76
C LEU A 229 -4.85 21.88 25.73
N ALA A 230 -4.90 23.22 25.73
CA ALA A 230 -4.12 24.05 26.64
C ALA A 230 -4.48 23.80 28.12
N THR A 231 -5.74 23.41 28.39
CA THR A 231 -6.23 23.14 29.75
C THR A 231 -5.95 21.70 30.18
N THR A 232 -6.16 20.74 29.28
CA THR A 232 -6.01 19.29 29.56
C THR A 232 -4.56 18.84 29.52
N ASN A 233 -3.71 19.47 28.71
CA ASN A 233 -2.31 19.12 28.54
C ASN A 233 -1.40 20.37 28.65
N PRO A 234 -1.22 21.00 29.83
CA PRO A 234 -0.45 22.23 29.97
C PRO A 234 1.03 22.13 29.52
N ALA A 235 1.62 20.94 29.59
CA ALA A 235 2.99 20.65 29.13
C ALA A 235 3.21 20.89 27.62
N THR A 236 2.13 21.09 26.86
CA THR A 236 2.17 21.34 25.42
C THR A 236 2.45 22.81 25.09
N GLU A 237 2.37 23.69 26.08
CA GLU A 237 2.65 25.12 25.98
C GLU A 237 1.93 25.79 24.79
N ILE A 238 0.67 25.39 24.53
CA ILE A 238 -0.13 26.02 23.48
C ILE A 238 -0.43 27.47 23.88
N PRO A 239 0.00 28.46 23.10
CA PRO A 239 -0.29 29.86 23.41
C PRO A 239 -1.80 30.14 23.22
N ILE A 240 -2.43 30.64 24.28
CA ILE A 240 -3.84 31.06 24.28
C ILE A 240 -4.00 32.41 24.99
N THR A 241 -5.00 33.18 24.59
CA THR A 241 -5.44 34.36 25.36
C THR A 241 -6.38 33.96 26.49
N PRO A 242 -6.46 34.71 27.61
CA PRO A 242 -7.42 34.42 28.68
C PRO A 242 -8.88 34.40 28.20
N GLN A 243 -9.24 35.36 27.33
CA GLN A 243 -10.56 35.43 26.70
C GLN A 243 -10.48 35.02 25.22
N PRO A 244 -11.43 34.21 24.71
CA PRO A 244 -11.47 33.83 23.29
C PRO A 244 -11.60 35.04 22.38
N ARG A 245 -10.81 35.09 21.29
CA ARG A 245 -11.00 36.05 20.21
C ARG A 245 -11.79 35.40 19.07
N SER A 246 -11.68 35.92 17.85
CA SER A 246 -12.24 35.21 16.69
C SER A 246 -11.55 33.84 16.51
N PRO A 247 -12.26 32.81 16.00
CA PRO A 247 -11.67 31.49 15.80
C PRO A 247 -10.37 31.53 14.99
N ALA A 248 -10.30 32.36 13.95
CA ALA A 248 -9.10 32.53 13.13
C ALA A 248 -7.91 33.10 13.93
N GLN A 249 -8.14 34.12 14.76
CA GLN A 249 -7.08 34.72 15.57
C GLN A 249 -6.55 33.76 16.66
N ASP A 250 -7.41 32.94 17.24
CA ASP A 250 -7.02 31.98 18.26
C ASP A 250 -6.31 30.77 17.66
N VAL A 251 -6.75 30.28 16.49
CA VAL A 251 -6.04 29.22 15.74
C VAL A 251 -4.64 29.69 15.34
N LEU A 252 -4.51 30.91 14.80
CA LEU A 252 -3.19 31.46 14.46
C LEU A 252 -2.30 31.65 15.68
N LEU A 253 -2.86 32.05 16.81
CA LEU A 253 -2.10 32.15 18.05
C LEU A 253 -1.60 30.77 18.45
N ALA A 254 -2.49 29.77 18.56
CA ALA A 254 -2.11 28.41 18.95
C ALA A 254 -1.00 27.82 18.06
N LEU A 255 -1.07 28.04 16.75
CA LEU A 255 -0.08 27.57 15.78
C LEU A 255 1.18 28.44 15.72
N SER A 256 1.22 29.62 16.35
CA SER A 256 2.39 30.51 16.32
C SER A 256 3.61 29.89 17.01
N LYS A 257 3.41 28.88 17.86
CA LYS A 257 4.52 28.09 18.43
C LYS A 257 5.40 27.44 17.36
N PHE A 258 4.85 27.19 16.16
CA PHE A 258 5.57 26.62 15.03
C PHE A 258 6.13 27.69 14.07
N ASP A 259 5.92 28.98 14.31
CA ASP A 259 6.39 30.04 13.42
C ASP A 259 7.90 29.96 13.11
N PRO A 260 8.79 29.73 14.09
CA PRO A 260 10.23 29.61 13.82
C PRO A 260 10.56 28.46 12.88
N VAL A 261 9.96 27.28 13.10
CA VAL A 261 10.25 26.08 12.27
C VAL A 261 9.59 26.17 10.90
N ILE A 262 8.42 26.81 10.79
CA ILE A 262 7.79 27.06 9.49
C ILE A 262 8.64 28.01 8.64
N GLU A 263 9.24 29.04 9.24
CA GLU A 263 10.17 29.89 8.51
C GLU A 263 11.40 29.11 8.04
N MET A 264 11.92 28.18 8.85
CA MET A 264 12.99 27.29 8.41
C MET A 264 12.57 26.37 7.25
N PHE A 265 11.34 25.88 7.24
CA PHE A 265 10.80 25.14 6.08
C PHE A 265 10.69 26.04 4.84
N ARG A 266 10.31 27.31 4.99
CA ARG A 266 10.30 28.27 3.87
C ARG A 266 11.72 28.51 3.33
N GLN A 267 12.71 28.70 4.20
CA GLN A 267 14.10 28.84 3.77
C GLN A 267 14.61 27.57 3.06
N ALA A 268 14.29 26.39 3.60
CA ALA A 268 14.65 25.12 2.96
C ALA A 268 13.94 24.92 1.60
N SER A 269 12.75 25.51 1.41
CA SER A 269 12.00 25.46 0.15
C SER A 269 12.64 26.26 -0.99
N LEU A 270 13.62 27.11 -0.68
CA LEU A 270 14.42 27.85 -1.67
C LEU A 270 15.53 27.00 -2.30
N LEU A 271 15.82 25.82 -1.72
CA LEU A 271 16.82 24.90 -2.28
C LEU A 271 16.31 24.31 -3.61
N PRO A 272 17.19 24.15 -4.61
CA PRO A 272 16.79 23.83 -5.98
C PRO A 272 16.19 22.42 -6.12
N ASP A 273 16.63 21.48 -5.30
CA ASP A 273 16.31 20.06 -5.44
C ASP A 273 15.85 19.43 -4.13
N SER A 274 15.19 18.28 -4.25
CA SER A 274 14.74 17.48 -3.11
C SER A 274 14.89 16.00 -3.40
N ARG A 275 15.59 15.29 -2.52
CA ARG A 275 15.71 13.84 -2.54
C ARG A 275 15.79 13.30 -1.13
N PHE A 276 14.68 12.75 -0.63
CA PHE A 276 14.67 12.06 0.65
C PHE A 276 15.54 10.79 0.60
N PRO A 277 16.33 10.51 1.66
CA PRO A 277 17.13 9.30 1.72
C PRO A 277 16.23 8.10 1.95
N ILE A 278 15.99 7.32 0.90
CA ILE A 278 15.25 6.05 0.93
C ILE A 278 16.25 4.92 0.71
N ASP A 279 16.24 3.93 1.61
CA ASP A 279 17.06 2.72 1.50
C ASP A 279 16.42 1.72 0.52
N TYR A 280 16.62 1.92 -0.78
CA TYR A 280 16.12 1.02 -1.82
C TYR A 280 16.81 -0.37 -1.81
N GLY A 281 17.91 -0.54 -1.08
CA GLY A 281 18.61 -1.82 -0.92
C GLY A 281 18.05 -2.69 0.22
N ARG A 282 17.01 -2.23 0.91
CA ARG A 282 16.43 -2.93 2.06
C ARG A 282 15.97 -4.34 1.72
N THR A 283 16.26 -5.29 2.60
CA THR A 283 15.84 -6.69 2.48
C THR A 283 14.98 -7.10 3.69
N PRO A 284 13.75 -7.63 3.49
CA PRO A 284 13.06 -7.75 2.21
C PRO A 284 12.72 -6.38 1.59
N PRO A 285 12.57 -6.26 0.25
CA PRO A 285 12.21 -4.99 -0.40
C PRO A 285 10.87 -4.41 0.07
N SER A 286 9.92 -5.27 0.45
CA SER A 286 8.67 -4.82 1.08
C SER A 286 8.88 -4.08 2.41
N ALA A 287 10.05 -4.16 3.04
CA ALA A 287 10.36 -3.45 4.29
C ALA A 287 10.97 -2.06 4.07
N ILE A 288 11.06 -1.55 2.82
CA ILE A 288 11.40 -0.15 2.56
C ILE A 288 10.40 0.74 3.30
N LEU A 289 10.92 1.70 4.09
CA LEU A 289 10.09 2.67 4.81
C LEU A 289 10.12 4.03 4.10
N LEU A 290 8.99 4.73 4.14
CA LEU A 290 8.84 6.09 3.58
C LEU A 290 8.37 7.05 4.69
N PRO A 291 9.16 7.22 5.78
CA PRO A 291 8.71 7.94 6.98
C PRO A 291 8.47 9.43 6.73
N HIS A 292 9.21 10.03 5.80
CA HIS A 292 9.09 11.44 5.42
C HIS A 292 7.70 11.78 4.91
N LEU A 293 6.98 10.83 4.29
CA LEU A 293 5.63 11.03 3.78
C LEU A 293 4.65 11.45 4.88
N ALA A 294 4.76 10.90 6.08
CA ALA A 294 3.93 11.30 7.21
C ALA A 294 4.22 12.74 7.64
N THR A 295 5.50 13.11 7.69
CA THR A 295 5.94 14.45 8.08
C THR A 295 5.48 15.51 7.07
N VAL A 296 5.69 15.31 5.77
CA VAL A 296 5.31 16.31 4.75
C VAL A 296 3.80 16.56 4.74
N ILE A 297 2.97 15.53 4.98
CA ILE A 297 1.51 15.67 5.08
C ILE A 297 1.15 16.61 6.23
N GLN A 298 1.77 16.46 7.38
CA GLN A 298 1.36 17.22 8.56
C GLN A 298 1.82 18.65 8.56
N VAL A 299 3.04 18.89 8.06
CA VAL A 299 3.46 20.26 7.79
C VAL A 299 2.45 20.91 6.83
N ALA A 300 2.02 20.21 5.77
CA ALA A 300 0.99 20.72 4.87
C ALA A 300 -0.37 20.96 5.54
N GLU A 301 -0.83 20.07 6.44
CA GLU A 301 -2.08 20.26 7.20
C GLU A 301 -2.01 21.49 8.13
N VAL A 302 -0.86 21.73 8.80
CA VAL A 302 -0.63 22.94 9.61
C VAL A 302 -0.67 24.19 8.73
N LEU A 303 0.01 24.16 7.58
CA LEU A 303 0.04 25.27 6.63
C LEU A 303 -1.34 25.57 6.06
N GLN A 304 -2.15 24.55 5.78
CA GLN A 304 -3.53 24.73 5.31
C GLN A 304 -4.37 25.48 6.35
N LEU A 305 -4.33 25.02 7.61
CA LEU A 305 -5.09 25.61 8.69
C LEU A 305 -4.65 27.05 8.97
N ARG A 306 -3.34 27.32 8.93
CA ARG A 306 -2.76 28.67 9.02
C ARG A 306 -3.22 29.55 7.85
N ALA A 307 -3.07 29.10 6.60
CA ALA A 307 -3.46 29.87 5.42
C ALA A 307 -4.95 30.29 5.46
N ILE A 308 -5.85 29.38 5.84
CA ILE A 308 -7.29 29.67 5.99
C ILE A 308 -7.53 30.73 7.07
N ALA A 309 -6.87 30.61 8.23
CA ALA A 309 -7.03 31.56 9.31
C ALA A 309 -6.38 32.94 9.00
N GLU A 310 -5.27 32.95 8.25
CA GLU A 310 -4.63 34.17 7.74
C GLU A 310 -5.53 34.91 6.75
N LEU A 311 -6.19 34.19 5.83
CA LEU A 311 -7.17 34.78 4.92
C LEU A 311 -8.33 35.46 5.66
N ARG A 312 -8.87 34.80 6.69
CA ARG A 312 -9.97 35.37 7.52
C ARG A 312 -9.56 36.58 8.36
N THR A 313 -8.27 36.76 8.59
CA THR A 313 -7.72 37.92 9.30
C THR A 313 -7.16 38.99 8.37
N GLY A 314 -7.38 38.86 7.04
CA GLY A 314 -6.94 39.81 6.03
C GLY A 314 -5.44 39.74 5.71
N ARG A 315 -4.74 38.67 6.12
CA ARG A 315 -3.30 38.48 5.93
C ARG A 315 -3.00 37.65 4.68
N SER A 316 -3.59 38.01 3.53
CA SER A 316 -3.50 37.21 2.30
C SER A 316 -2.06 36.95 1.84
N GLY A 317 -1.12 37.88 2.05
CA GLY A 317 0.28 37.68 1.71
C GLY A 317 0.96 36.54 2.48
N LYS A 318 0.62 36.35 3.76
CA LYS A 318 1.13 35.22 4.53
C LYS A 318 0.47 33.91 4.09
N ALA A 319 -0.84 33.94 3.81
CA ALA A 319 -1.55 32.78 3.32
C ALA A 319 -0.98 32.29 1.98
N LEU A 320 -0.59 33.22 1.09
CA LEU A 320 0.08 32.89 -0.16
C LEU A 320 1.40 32.17 0.09
N ALA A 321 2.22 32.66 1.02
CA ALA A 321 3.49 32.03 1.37
C ALA A 321 3.30 30.60 1.90
N ASP A 322 2.26 30.36 2.72
CA ASP A 322 1.92 29.02 3.21
C ASP A 322 1.45 28.10 2.08
N VAL A 323 0.58 28.59 1.18
CA VAL A 323 0.14 27.82 0.00
C VAL A 323 1.33 27.46 -0.90
N LYS A 324 2.22 28.40 -1.18
CA LYS A 324 3.43 28.14 -1.99
C LYS A 324 4.33 27.08 -1.34
N LEU A 325 4.50 27.14 -0.02
CA LEU A 325 5.25 26.11 0.70
C LEU A 325 4.56 24.75 0.55
N MET A 326 3.23 24.65 0.69
CA MET A 326 2.51 23.39 0.46
C MET A 326 2.73 22.83 -0.96
N LEU A 327 2.71 23.68 -1.99
CA LEU A 327 2.98 23.26 -3.38
C LEU A 327 4.43 22.77 -3.54
N CYS A 328 5.40 23.42 -2.88
CA CYS A 328 6.78 22.94 -2.81
C CYS A 328 6.86 21.56 -2.13
N LEU A 329 6.19 21.37 -1.00
CA LEU A 329 6.13 20.08 -0.29
C LEU A 329 5.55 18.97 -1.17
N ALA A 330 4.47 19.23 -1.92
CA ALA A 330 3.93 18.27 -2.87
C ALA A 330 4.99 17.87 -3.92
N ASN A 331 5.77 18.83 -4.41
CA ASN A 331 6.83 18.59 -5.41
C ASN A 331 8.11 17.98 -4.84
N SER A 332 8.32 17.97 -3.52
CA SER A 332 9.53 17.43 -2.89
C SER A 332 9.70 15.92 -3.10
N VAL A 333 8.60 15.19 -3.33
CA VAL A 333 8.59 13.72 -3.55
C VAL A 333 8.33 13.34 -5.01
N ARG A 334 8.36 14.30 -5.95
CA ARG A 334 7.93 14.13 -7.35
C ARG A 334 8.71 13.08 -8.15
N SER A 335 9.94 12.79 -7.72
CA SER A 335 10.88 11.89 -8.40
C SER A 335 10.97 10.51 -7.75
N GLU A 336 10.15 10.22 -6.73
CA GLU A 336 10.15 8.94 -6.03
C GLU A 336 9.38 7.88 -6.85
N PRO A 337 10.01 6.74 -7.21
CA PRO A 337 9.38 5.70 -8.02
C PRO A 337 8.48 4.79 -7.16
N SER A 338 7.47 5.39 -6.52
CA SER A 338 6.55 4.72 -5.58
C SER A 338 5.14 5.28 -5.73
N VAL A 339 4.13 4.41 -5.86
CA VAL A 339 2.72 4.87 -5.89
C VAL A 339 2.39 5.64 -4.63
N ILE A 340 2.85 5.17 -3.47
CA ILE A 340 2.53 5.79 -2.17
C ILE A 340 3.01 7.25 -2.14
N SER A 341 4.22 7.52 -2.63
CA SER A 341 4.79 8.87 -2.67
C SER A 341 3.97 9.79 -3.58
N HIS A 342 3.52 9.31 -4.74
CA HIS A 342 2.68 10.10 -5.64
C HIS A 342 1.25 10.31 -5.13
N LEU A 343 0.66 9.34 -4.42
CA LEU A 343 -0.62 9.53 -3.74
C LEU A 343 -0.52 10.61 -2.66
N VAL A 344 0.58 10.63 -1.90
CA VAL A 344 0.85 11.67 -0.90
C VAL A 344 1.08 13.03 -1.55
N ARG A 345 1.82 13.08 -2.66
CA ARG A 345 1.99 14.29 -3.47
C ARG A 345 0.65 14.89 -3.92
N ILE A 346 -0.23 14.07 -4.50
CA ILE A 346 -1.58 14.50 -4.93
C ILE A 346 -2.40 14.95 -3.72
N ARG A 347 -2.33 14.22 -2.60
CA ARG A 347 -3.00 14.60 -1.36
C ARG A 347 -2.58 15.99 -0.89
N ILE A 348 -1.29 16.26 -0.73
CA ILE A 348 -0.77 17.57 -0.30
C ILE A 348 -1.25 18.69 -1.24
N PHE A 349 -1.21 18.43 -2.55
CA PHE A 349 -1.72 19.37 -3.54
C PHE A 349 -3.23 19.65 -3.37
N THR A 350 -4.06 18.61 -3.27
CA THR A 350 -5.52 18.78 -3.08
C THR A 350 -5.87 19.46 -1.75
N THR A 351 -5.03 19.29 -0.71
CA THR A 351 -5.11 20.03 0.55
C THR A 351 -4.80 21.52 0.34
N ALA A 352 -3.83 21.86 -0.51
CA ALA A 352 -3.49 23.25 -0.86
C ALA A 352 -4.60 23.97 -1.65
N LEU A 353 -5.48 23.23 -2.34
CA LEU A 353 -6.60 23.82 -3.06
C LEU A 353 -7.66 24.41 -2.13
N GLN A 354 -7.79 23.95 -0.89
CA GLN A 354 -8.80 24.48 0.03
C GLN A 354 -8.64 25.99 0.32
N PRO A 355 -7.48 26.52 0.76
CA PRO A 355 -7.31 27.97 0.94
C PRO A 355 -7.42 28.75 -0.37
N ILE A 356 -7.01 28.19 -1.51
CA ILE A 356 -7.20 28.82 -2.83
C ILE A 356 -8.71 28.96 -3.11
N TYR A 357 -9.45 27.87 -2.94
CA TYR A 357 -10.90 27.80 -3.11
C TYR A 357 -11.65 28.78 -2.20
N GLU A 358 -11.39 28.79 -0.89
CA GLU A 358 -12.10 29.67 0.05
C GLU A 358 -11.87 31.14 -0.28
N SER A 359 -10.64 31.51 -0.64
CA SER A 359 -10.32 32.89 -0.97
C SER A 359 -10.87 33.32 -2.34
N LEU A 360 -10.99 32.40 -3.31
CA LEU A 360 -11.73 32.63 -4.54
C LEU A 360 -13.24 32.80 -4.29
N ALA A 361 -13.80 32.04 -3.34
CA ALA A 361 -15.20 32.17 -2.94
C ALA A 361 -15.50 33.53 -2.27
N ASP A 362 -14.55 34.04 -1.48
CA ASP A 362 -14.67 35.30 -0.75
C ASP A 362 -14.05 36.52 -1.48
N HIS A 363 -13.54 36.33 -2.71
CA HIS A 363 -12.86 37.35 -3.51
C HIS A 363 -11.71 38.07 -2.78
N LYS A 364 -10.87 37.32 -2.04
CA LYS A 364 -9.82 37.88 -1.18
C LYS A 364 -8.43 37.96 -1.81
N TRP A 365 -8.18 37.24 -2.90
CA TRP A 365 -6.91 37.33 -3.63
C TRP A 365 -6.87 38.56 -4.53
N SER A 366 -5.73 39.25 -4.59
CA SER A 366 -5.48 40.26 -5.63
C SER A 366 -5.09 39.61 -6.96
N ASP A 367 -5.20 40.36 -8.07
CA ASP A 367 -4.78 39.86 -9.39
C ASP A 367 -3.31 39.40 -9.40
N ALA A 368 -2.42 40.13 -8.73
CA ALA A 368 -1.01 39.76 -8.61
C ALA A 368 -0.81 38.42 -7.87
N GLN A 369 -1.55 38.19 -6.79
CA GLN A 369 -1.47 36.94 -6.03
C GLN A 369 -2.02 35.77 -6.84
N LEU A 370 -3.11 36.00 -7.60
CA LEU A 370 -3.69 35.00 -8.51
C LEU A 370 -2.74 34.66 -9.66
N ALA A 371 -2.07 35.64 -10.24
CA ALA A 371 -1.06 35.43 -11.27
C ALA A 371 0.12 34.59 -10.73
N GLU A 372 0.60 34.89 -9.53
CA GLU A 372 1.66 34.12 -8.86
C GLU A 372 1.22 32.68 -8.55
N LEU A 373 0.00 32.48 -8.03
CA LEU A 373 -0.55 31.13 -7.82
C LEU A 373 -0.65 30.34 -9.13
N ASN A 374 -1.12 30.95 -10.21
CA ASN A 374 -1.18 30.28 -11.51
C ASN A 374 0.22 29.87 -12.01
N GLN A 375 1.24 30.71 -11.79
CA GLN A 375 2.62 30.36 -12.15
C GLN A 375 3.15 29.17 -11.35
N GLU A 376 2.87 29.08 -10.05
CA GLU A 376 3.27 27.93 -9.24
C GLU A 376 2.51 26.65 -9.63
N LEU A 377 1.21 26.76 -9.88
CA LEU A 377 0.38 25.65 -10.34
C LEU A 377 0.81 25.14 -11.72
N ALA A 378 1.19 26.03 -12.64
CA ALA A 378 1.65 25.66 -13.98
C ALA A 378 2.92 24.78 -13.98
N LYS A 379 3.70 24.79 -12.89
CA LYS A 379 4.88 23.90 -12.72
C LYS A 379 4.50 22.46 -12.39
N LEU A 380 3.24 22.20 -12.03
CA LEU A 380 2.76 20.88 -11.63
C LEU A 380 2.32 20.07 -12.84
N ASN A 381 2.72 18.79 -12.83
CA ASN A 381 2.25 17.79 -13.79
C ASN A 381 2.18 16.44 -13.05
N PHE A 382 0.97 15.95 -12.82
CA PHE A 382 0.77 14.68 -12.11
C PHE A 382 0.87 13.50 -13.07
N LEU A 383 0.38 13.63 -14.31
CA LEU A 383 0.46 12.59 -15.32
C LEU A 383 1.91 12.23 -15.70
N ALA A 384 2.83 13.20 -15.69
CA ALA A 384 4.25 12.94 -15.92
C ALA A 384 4.90 12.02 -14.88
N GLY A 385 4.34 11.95 -13.67
CA GLY A 385 4.80 11.02 -12.64
C GLY A 385 4.31 9.59 -12.84
N TYR A 386 3.32 9.36 -13.70
CA TYR A 386 2.63 8.08 -13.81
C TYR A 386 3.58 6.98 -14.29
N GLU A 387 4.34 7.23 -15.36
CA GLU A 387 5.28 6.26 -15.92
C GLU A 387 6.41 5.87 -14.94
N THR A 388 6.98 6.85 -14.23
CA THR A 388 7.99 6.59 -13.19
C THR A 388 7.46 5.66 -12.10
N VAL A 389 6.20 5.88 -11.70
CA VAL A 389 5.51 5.05 -10.71
C VAL A 389 5.25 3.64 -11.22
N VAL A 390 4.83 3.47 -12.48
CA VAL A 390 4.67 2.16 -13.14
C VAL A 390 5.94 1.35 -13.07
N ARG A 391 7.05 1.96 -13.49
CA ARG A 391 8.36 1.31 -13.52
C ARG A 391 8.83 0.96 -12.10
N GLY A 392 8.62 1.87 -11.15
CA GLY A 392 8.92 1.67 -9.73
C GLY A 392 8.18 0.50 -9.10
N GLU A 393 6.86 0.42 -9.29
CA GLU A 393 6.04 -0.68 -8.78
C GLU A 393 6.41 -2.02 -9.42
N ARG A 394 6.69 -2.04 -10.73
CA ARG A 394 7.17 -3.24 -11.42
C ARG A 394 8.46 -3.74 -10.79
N ALA A 395 9.45 -2.85 -10.63
CA ALA A 395 10.73 -3.18 -10.02
C ALA A 395 10.58 -3.67 -8.57
N LEU A 396 9.73 -3.02 -7.77
CA LEU A 396 9.44 -3.44 -6.39
C LEU A 396 8.86 -4.85 -6.31
N ARG A 397 7.93 -5.18 -7.21
CA ARG A 397 7.25 -6.48 -7.21
C ARG A 397 8.18 -7.59 -7.66
N ILE A 398 8.96 -7.37 -8.72
CA ILE A 398 10.00 -8.30 -9.17
C ILE A 398 11.03 -8.55 -8.07
N ALA A 399 11.54 -7.49 -7.43
CA ALA A 399 12.51 -7.62 -6.34
C ALA A 399 11.96 -8.43 -5.14
N ASN A 400 10.66 -8.30 -4.83
CA ASN A 400 10.05 -9.12 -3.79
C ASN A 400 9.91 -10.60 -4.20
N ILE A 401 9.63 -10.89 -5.47
CA ILE A 401 9.60 -12.28 -5.98
C ILE A 401 11.00 -12.88 -5.93
N GLU A 402 12.03 -12.13 -6.35
CA GLU A 402 13.43 -12.55 -6.28
C GLU A 402 13.87 -12.82 -4.83
N PHE A 403 13.46 -11.97 -3.88
CA PHE A 403 13.70 -12.20 -2.45
C PHE A 403 13.05 -13.52 -1.97
N LEU A 404 11.80 -13.77 -2.36
CA LEU A 404 11.08 -15.01 -2.00
C LEU A 404 11.73 -16.25 -2.62
N LYS A 405 12.23 -16.15 -3.86
CA LYS A 405 12.99 -17.21 -4.56
C LYS A 405 14.20 -17.67 -3.75
N HIS A 406 14.91 -16.73 -3.12
CA HIS A 406 16.10 -17.01 -2.31
C HIS A 406 15.79 -17.32 -0.83
N SER A 407 14.58 -17.02 -0.36
CA SER A 407 14.13 -17.24 1.03
C SER A 407 12.81 -18.03 1.16
N PRO A 408 12.62 -19.17 0.47
CA PRO A 408 11.31 -19.81 0.34
C PRO A 408 10.77 -20.42 1.64
N ARG A 409 11.64 -20.68 2.62
CA ARG A 409 11.28 -21.24 3.94
C ARG A 409 10.77 -20.20 4.95
N ASN A 410 10.89 -18.92 4.64
CA ASN A 410 10.39 -17.83 5.48
C ASN A 410 9.69 -16.76 4.61
N PRO A 411 8.53 -17.08 4.00
CA PRO A 411 7.83 -16.21 3.06
C PRO A 411 7.11 -15.02 3.74
N HIS A 412 7.52 -14.64 4.95
CA HIS A 412 6.87 -13.58 5.71
C HIS A 412 7.19 -12.18 5.14
N LEU A 413 6.43 -11.79 4.11
CA LEU A 413 6.24 -10.40 3.75
C LEU A 413 5.34 -9.76 4.81
N HIS A 414 5.91 -9.22 5.88
CA HIS A 414 5.10 -8.43 6.80
C HIS A 414 4.72 -7.11 6.14
N ALA A 415 3.44 -6.74 6.19
CA ALA A 415 3.04 -5.36 5.95
C ALA A 415 3.93 -4.45 6.79
N PRO A 416 4.52 -3.40 6.21
CA PRO A 416 5.54 -2.63 6.90
C PRO A 416 4.98 -2.11 8.23
N ARG A 417 5.67 -2.41 9.33
CA ARG A 417 5.20 -2.06 10.69
C ARG A 417 4.88 -0.57 10.82
N TRP A 418 5.54 0.29 10.04
CA TRP A 418 5.29 1.73 10.02
C TRP A 418 3.91 2.10 9.47
N LEU A 419 3.38 1.43 8.44
CA LEU A 419 2.01 1.68 7.96
C LEU A 419 0.97 1.39 9.04
N ARG A 420 1.25 0.46 9.97
CA ARG A 420 0.40 0.23 11.16
C ARG A 420 0.38 1.40 12.14
N LEU A 421 1.41 2.23 12.14
CA LEU A 421 1.52 3.39 13.01
C LEU A 421 0.74 4.61 12.50
N PHE A 422 0.28 4.60 11.23
CA PHE A 422 -0.39 5.76 10.61
C PHE A 422 -1.72 5.37 9.96
N PRO A 423 -2.83 5.33 10.73
CA PRO A 423 -4.17 5.05 10.20
C PRO A 423 -4.58 5.92 9.01
N ARG A 424 -4.10 7.18 8.94
CA ARG A 424 -4.35 8.09 7.81
C ARG A 424 -3.65 7.65 6.52
N LEU A 425 -2.40 7.18 6.60
CA LEU A 425 -1.69 6.59 5.44
C LEU A 425 -2.27 5.21 5.07
N GLN A 426 -2.80 4.47 6.05
CA GLN A 426 -3.56 3.25 5.75
C GLN A 426 -4.79 3.56 4.92
N ALA A 427 -5.59 4.59 5.22
CA ALA A 427 -6.75 4.93 4.38
C ALA A 427 -6.36 5.20 2.92
N LEU A 428 -5.26 5.93 2.69
CA LEU A 428 -4.72 6.20 1.36
C LEU A 428 -4.22 4.93 0.64
N SER A 429 -3.77 3.91 1.38
CA SER A 429 -3.22 2.66 0.83
C SER A 429 -4.07 1.41 1.10
N ALA A 430 -5.27 1.53 1.69
CA ALA A 430 -5.97 0.43 2.37
C ALA A 430 -6.24 -0.78 1.46
N THR A 431 -6.72 -0.53 0.24
CA THR A 431 -6.96 -1.60 -0.75
C THR A 431 -5.66 -2.18 -1.30
N MET A 432 -4.59 -1.37 -1.45
CA MET A 432 -3.27 -1.86 -1.85
C MET A 432 -2.63 -2.69 -0.73
N LEU A 433 -2.81 -2.32 0.54
CA LEU A 433 -2.31 -3.06 1.70
C LEU A 433 -3.04 -4.39 1.90
N GLN A 434 -4.32 -4.45 1.56
CA GLN A 434 -5.13 -5.66 1.74
C GLN A 434 -4.63 -6.84 0.90
N SER A 435 -3.94 -6.60 -0.22
CA SER A 435 -3.27 -7.63 -1.01
C SER A 435 -1.94 -8.12 -0.40
N TYR A 436 -1.26 -7.32 0.44
CA TYR A 436 -0.02 -7.71 1.11
C TYR A 436 -0.21 -8.52 2.41
N ILE A 437 -1.44 -8.58 2.95
CA ILE A 437 -1.71 -9.10 4.31
C ILE A 437 -2.24 -10.55 4.32
N GLN A 438 -2.61 -11.11 3.17
CA GLN A 438 -3.16 -12.47 3.13
C GLN A 438 -2.05 -13.51 3.34
N ARG A 439 -2.18 -14.34 4.39
CA ARG A 439 -1.38 -15.56 4.50
C ARG A 439 -1.85 -16.53 3.43
N PRO A 440 -0.97 -17.02 2.54
CA PRO A 440 -1.35 -18.11 1.66
C PRO A 440 -1.87 -19.31 2.46
N PRO A 441 -2.93 -19.99 1.98
CA PRO A 441 -3.27 -21.34 2.42
C PRO A 441 -2.03 -22.24 2.48
N ILE A 442 -2.03 -23.21 3.39
CA ILE A 442 -0.87 -24.08 3.63
C ILE A 442 -0.32 -24.75 2.36
N LEU A 443 -1.21 -25.12 1.43
CA LEU A 443 -0.83 -25.73 0.15
C LEU A 443 -0.03 -24.78 -0.75
N GLN A 444 -0.36 -23.48 -0.75
CA GLN A 444 0.37 -22.45 -1.49
C GLN A 444 1.75 -22.19 -0.87
N THR A 445 1.83 -22.16 0.47
CA THR A 445 3.11 -22.08 1.20
C THR A 445 4.01 -23.27 0.88
N LEU A 446 3.45 -24.48 0.81
CA LEU A 446 4.18 -25.68 0.41
C LEU A 446 4.63 -25.63 -1.05
N ALA A 447 3.78 -25.13 -1.96
CA ALA A 447 4.13 -24.94 -3.36
C ALA A 447 5.31 -23.97 -3.54
N LEU A 448 5.34 -22.86 -2.80
CA LEU A 448 6.47 -21.92 -2.81
C LEU A 448 7.72 -22.48 -2.13
N GLY A 449 7.54 -23.29 -1.08
CA GLY A 449 8.64 -23.85 -0.29
C GLY A 449 9.33 -25.05 -0.95
N LEU A 450 8.60 -25.81 -1.76
CA LEU A 450 9.07 -27.06 -2.37
C LEU A 450 9.15 -26.97 -3.89
N GLY A 451 8.43 -26.08 -4.57
CA GLY A 451 8.36 -26.01 -6.02
C GLY A 451 9.67 -25.64 -6.71
N PRO A 452 9.77 -25.87 -8.03
CA PRO A 452 10.90 -25.43 -8.85
C PRO A 452 11.05 -23.91 -8.84
N SER A 453 12.29 -23.45 -8.95
CA SER A 453 12.64 -22.03 -8.98
C SER A 453 12.07 -21.31 -10.21
N GLY A 454 11.85 -22.02 -11.31
CA GLY A 454 11.24 -21.50 -12.53
C GLY A 454 9.81 -20.98 -12.34
N TRP A 455 9.08 -21.45 -11.31
CA TRP A 455 7.78 -20.85 -10.95
C TRP A 455 7.92 -19.40 -10.48
N PHE A 456 9.02 -19.03 -9.83
CA PHE A 456 9.28 -17.64 -9.46
C PHE A 456 9.59 -16.80 -10.70
N ASP A 457 10.39 -17.31 -11.63
CA ASP A 457 10.68 -16.63 -12.90
C ASP A 457 9.40 -16.41 -13.73
N GLN A 458 8.48 -17.37 -13.76
CA GLN A 458 7.17 -17.22 -14.39
C GLN A 458 6.29 -16.16 -13.70
N ASN A 459 6.39 -16.01 -12.37
CA ASN A 459 5.69 -14.94 -11.66
C ASN A 459 6.32 -13.56 -11.97
N GLU A 460 7.65 -13.47 -12.08
CA GLU A 460 8.35 -12.24 -12.51
C GLU A 460 7.90 -11.83 -13.91
N LEU A 461 7.85 -12.80 -14.84
CA LEU A 461 7.36 -12.59 -16.20
C LEU A 461 5.93 -12.06 -16.23
N ARG A 462 5.00 -12.69 -15.51
CA ARG A 462 3.59 -12.23 -15.47
C ARG A 462 3.46 -10.82 -14.92
N VAL A 463 4.16 -10.52 -13.82
CA VAL A 463 4.20 -9.14 -13.29
C VAL A 463 4.73 -8.19 -14.35
N ALA A 464 5.84 -8.52 -15.00
CA ALA A 464 6.42 -7.67 -16.02
C ALA A 464 5.47 -7.44 -17.21
N GLN A 465 4.78 -8.48 -17.69
CA GLN A 465 3.78 -8.40 -18.76
C GLN A 465 2.62 -7.47 -18.39
N TYR A 466 2.05 -7.58 -17.19
CA TYR A 466 0.95 -6.69 -16.76
C TYR A 466 1.32 -5.21 -16.83
N PHE A 467 2.53 -4.87 -16.37
CA PHE A 467 3.01 -3.50 -16.37
C PHE A 467 3.43 -3.02 -17.76
N ALA A 468 3.84 -3.92 -18.64
CA ALA A 468 4.28 -3.59 -19.99
C ALA A 468 3.12 -3.48 -20.99
N GLU A 469 2.06 -4.27 -20.82
CA GLU A 469 0.93 -4.35 -21.75
C GLU A 469 -0.26 -3.51 -21.32
N TRP A 470 -0.61 -3.51 -20.03
CA TRP A 470 -1.90 -2.97 -19.58
C TRP A 470 -1.82 -1.57 -18.97
N TRP A 471 -0.65 -1.15 -18.45
CA TRP A 471 -0.48 0.20 -17.89
C TRP A 471 -0.27 1.31 -18.93
N PRO A 472 0.61 1.15 -19.95
CA PRO A 472 0.86 2.21 -20.91
C PRO A 472 -0.38 2.77 -21.61
N PRO A 473 -1.38 1.96 -22.02
CA PRO A 473 -2.51 2.52 -22.77
C PRO A 473 -3.48 3.33 -21.88
N ILE A 474 -3.40 3.25 -20.55
CA ILE A 474 -4.35 3.91 -19.62
C ILE A 474 -4.16 5.43 -19.60
N VAL A 475 -2.91 5.90 -19.62
CA VAL A 475 -2.57 7.33 -19.55
C VAL A 475 -1.79 7.71 -20.80
N ASP A 476 -2.39 8.52 -21.65
CA ASP A 476 -1.68 9.21 -22.72
C ASP A 476 -1.14 10.53 -22.17
N GLN A 477 0.13 10.53 -21.79
CA GLN A 477 0.79 11.72 -21.24
C GLN A 477 0.90 12.85 -22.27
N SER A 478 1.04 12.51 -23.56
CA SER A 478 1.22 13.50 -24.63
C SER A 478 -0.08 14.26 -24.92
N ALA A 479 -1.19 13.53 -24.98
CA ALA A 479 -2.52 14.08 -25.12
C ALA A 479 -3.10 14.58 -23.78
N LYS A 480 -2.45 14.28 -22.65
CA LYS A 480 -2.96 14.51 -21.28
C LYS A 480 -4.36 13.89 -21.07
N ILE A 481 -4.55 12.65 -21.53
CA ILE A 481 -5.83 11.94 -21.43
C ILE A 481 -5.62 10.70 -20.56
N VAL A 482 -6.58 10.45 -19.66
CA VAL A 482 -6.69 9.20 -18.91
C VAL A 482 -7.97 8.49 -19.33
N SER A 483 -7.89 7.19 -19.58
CA SER A 483 -9.02 6.37 -20.04
C SER A 483 -9.55 5.46 -18.94
N PRO A 484 -10.74 5.74 -18.35
CA PRO A 484 -11.39 4.86 -17.40
C PRO A 484 -11.70 3.48 -18.00
N ALA A 485 -12.20 3.44 -19.24
CA ALA A 485 -12.47 2.19 -19.96
C ALA A 485 -11.25 1.28 -20.07
N LYS A 486 -10.06 1.81 -20.42
CA LYS A 486 -8.83 1.01 -20.50
C LYS A 486 -8.34 0.57 -19.12
N ALA A 487 -8.46 1.40 -18.09
CA ALA A 487 -8.14 1.01 -16.72
C ALA A 487 -9.05 -0.14 -16.23
N GLN A 488 -10.34 -0.10 -16.58
CA GLN A 488 -11.29 -1.15 -16.24
C GLN A 488 -11.03 -2.44 -17.03
N ALA A 489 -10.66 -2.33 -18.31
CA ALA A 489 -10.27 -3.47 -19.13
C ALA A 489 -9.02 -4.19 -18.55
N ALA A 490 -8.01 -3.43 -18.14
CA ALA A 490 -6.81 -3.95 -17.49
C ALA A 490 -7.14 -4.70 -16.18
N ASP A 491 -7.99 -4.11 -15.34
CA ASP A 491 -8.43 -4.70 -14.08
C ASP A 491 -9.27 -5.97 -14.30
N ASN A 492 -10.15 -5.98 -15.31
CA ASN A 492 -10.93 -7.15 -15.70
C ASN A 492 -10.04 -8.28 -16.24
N ALA A 493 -9.06 -7.96 -17.08
CA ALA A 493 -8.10 -8.92 -17.62
C ALA A 493 -7.28 -9.58 -16.50
N PHE A 494 -6.76 -8.77 -15.58
CA PHE A 494 -6.07 -9.27 -14.39
C PHE A 494 -6.98 -10.17 -13.54
N ARG A 495 -8.21 -9.72 -13.26
CA ARG A 495 -9.19 -10.51 -12.48
C ARG A 495 -9.50 -11.85 -13.13
N HIS A 496 -9.63 -11.88 -14.46
CA HIS A 496 -9.87 -13.12 -15.19
C HIS A 496 -8.69 -14.09 -15.06
N GLU A 497 -7.45 -13.61 -15.19
CA GLU A 497 -6.27 -14.46 -15.05
C GLU A 497 -6.13 -15.04 -13.64
N ILE A 498 -6.42 -14.27 -12.59
CA ILE A 498 -6.29 -14.75 -11.20
C ILE A 498 -7.46 -15.64 -10.74
N GLN A 499 -8.49 -15.87 -11.56
CA GLN A 499 -9.56 -16.84 -11.26
C GLN A 499 -8.98 -18.25 -11.10
N HIS A 500 -7.96 -18.58 -11.88
CA HIS A 500 -7.27 -19.87 -11.83
C HIS A 500 -5.85 -19.68 -11.25
N ARG A 501 -5.74 -19.78 -9.93
CA ARG A 501 -4.44 -19.65 -9.25
C ARG A 501 -3.59 -20.91 -9.49
N THR A 502 -2.45 -20.72 -10.14
CA THR A 502 -1.41 -21.73 -10.35
C THR A 502 -0.14 -21.30 -9.59
N PRO A 503 0.80 -22.21 -9.34
CA PRO A 503 2.09 -21.83 -8.73
C PRO A 503 2.82 -20.72 -9.52
N GLU A 504 2.65 -20.71 -10.84
CA GLU A 504 3.32 -19.76 -11.74
C GLU A 504 2.70 -18.34 -11.72
N ASN A 505 1.45 -18.16 -11.29
CA ASN A 505 0.80 -16.84 -11.20
C ASN A 505 0.48 -16.40 -9.76
N LEU A 506 0.75 -17.27 -8.79
CA LEU A 506 0.38 -17.08 -7.39
C LEU A 506 0.94 -15.78 -6.79
N LEU A 507 2.23 -15.50 -6.94
CA LEU A 507 2.86 -14.30 -6.38
C LEU A 507 2.39 -13.04 -7.13
N ALA A 508 2.17 -13.13 -8.44
CA ALA A 508 1.58 -12.05 -9.22
C ALA A 508 0.18 -11.67 -8.70
N THR A 509 -0.58 -12.62 -8.11
CA THR A 509 -1.87 -12.32 -7.44
C THR A 509 -1.71 -11.56 -6.13
N TRP A 510 -0.64 -11.80 -5.35
CA TRP A 510 -0.38 -11.08 -4.10
C TRP A 510 0.04 -9.65 -4.38
N PHE A 511 0.79 -9.46 -5.46
CA PHE A 511 1.13 -8.17 -6.00
C PHE A 511 0.07 -7.74 -7.02
N ALA A 512 -1.21 -7.78 -6.67
CA ALA A 512 -2.26 -7.30 -7.57
C ALA A 512 -2.06 -5.80 -7.90
N PRO A 513 -2.02 -5.39 -9.18
CA PRO A 513 -1.97 -3.98 -9.56
C PRO A 513 -3.31 -3.27 -9.28
N ALA A 514 -3.26 -2.06 -8.74
CA ALA A 514 -4.46 -1.26 -8.46
C ALA A 514 -4.81 -0.32 -9.64
N PHE A 515 -4.93 -0.86 -10.86
CA PHE A 515 -5.05 -0.09 -12.11
C PHE A 515 -6.05 1.08 -12.03
N VAL A 516 -7.32 0.76 -11.75
CA VAL A 516 -8.42 1.73 -11.71
C VAL A 516 -8.19 2.79 -10.64
N ARG A 517 -7.82 2.38 -9.42
CA ARG A 517 -7.63 3.32 -8.31
C ARG A 517 -6.46 4.27 -8.59
N THR A 518 -5.33 3.74 -9.04
CA THR A 518 -4.13 4.56 -9.30
C THR A 518 -4.39 5.52 -10.46
N ALA A 519 -4.90 5.04 -11.60
CA ALA A 519 -5.22 5.89 -12.75
C ALA A 519 -6.22 7.00 -12.37
N ARG A 520 -7.28 6.67 -11.62
CA ARG A 520 -8.27 7.64 -11.16
C ARG A 520 -7.67 8.70 -10.25
N THR A 521 -6.80 8.34 -9.31
CA THR A 521 -6.18 9.33 -8.43
C THR A 521 -5.27 10.28 -9.21
N PHE A 522 -4.50 9.79 -10.18
CA PHE A 522 -3.69 10.65 -11.05
C PHE A 522 -4.53 11.56 -11.93
N ALA A 523 -5.60 11.02 -12.54
CA ALA A 523 -6.54 11.80 -13.33
C ALA A 523 -7.20 12.89 -12.48
N HIS A 524 -7.72 12.54 -11.30
CA HIS A 524 -8.34 13.52 -10.40
C HIS A 524 -7.34 14.59 -9.93
N GLY A 525 -6.10 14.21 -9.61
CA GLY A 525 -5.06 15.18 -9.24
C GLY A 525 -4.75 16.16 -10.37
N GLN A 526 -4.64 15.67 -11.61
CA GLN A 526 -4.42 16.51 -12.79
C GLN A 526 -5.63 17.39 -13.11
N GLU A 527 -6.82 16.83 -13.13
CA GLU A 527 -8.05 17.59 -13.44
C GLU A 527 -8.33 18.66 -12.37
N SER A 528 -8.06 18.38 -11.09
CA SER A 528 -8.17 19.37 -10.02
C SER A 528 -7.21 20.55 -10.20
N LEU A 529 -6.02 20.30 -10.75
CA LEU A 529 -5.06 21.34 -11.11
C LEU A 529 -5.58 22.19 -12.27
N ASP A 530 -6.09 21.54 -13.31
CA ASP A 530 -6.59 22.21 -14.51
C ASP A 530 -7.83 23.07 -14.18
N LEU A 531 -8.78 22.54 -13.40
CA LEU A 531 -9.92 23.29 -12.86
C LEU A 531 -9.48 24.49 -12.00
N ALA A 532 -8.50 24.33 -11.12
CA ALA A 532 -8.00 25.41 -10.27
C ALA A 532 -7.37 26.54 -11.10
N ARG A 533 -6.59 26.21 -12.14
CA ARG A 533 -5.97 27.20 -13.03
C ARG A 533 -7.02 27.99 -13.82
N VAL A 534 -8.04 27.31 -14.35
CA VAL A 534 -9.15 27.97 -15.04
C VAL A 534 -9.98 28.82 -14.07
N ALA A 535 -10.24 28.35 -12.85
CA ALA A 535 -10.93 29.12 -11.82
C ALA A 535 -10.17 30.40 -11.42
N ILE A 536 -8.84 30.32 -11.31
CA ILE A 536 -7.97 31.48 -11.09
C ILE A 536 -8.08 32.45 -12.27
N ALA A 537 -8.00 31.97 -13.52
CA ALA A 537 -8.13 32.81 -14.70
C ALA A 537 -9.50 33.50 -14.78
N LEU A 538 -10.58 32.79 -14.43
CA LEU A 538 -11.94 33.35 -14.33
C LEU A 538 -12.01 34.49 -13.30
N GLU A 539 -11.40 34.32 -12.13
CA GLU A 539 -11.38 35.37 -11.11
C GLU A 539 -10.55 36.58 -11.53
N ARG A 540 -9.40 36.37 -12.17
CA ARG A 540 -8.60 37.46 -12.74
C ARG A 540 -9.37 38.24 -13.80
N TYR A 541 -10.08 37.53 -14.69
CA TYR A 541 -10.99 38.16 -15.65
C TYR A 541 -12.06 38.99 -14.95
N ARG A 542 -12.67 38.47 -13.88
CA ARG A 542 -13.68 39.19 -13.09
C ARG A 542 -13.11 40.45 -12.43
N LEU A 543 -11.89 40.40 -11.90
CA LEU A 543 -11.22 41.57 -11.33
C LEU A 543 -10.98 42.66 -12.39
N ALA A 544 -10.63 42.28 -13.62
CA ALA A 544 -10.40 43.21 -14.72
C ALA A 544 -11.69 43.79 -15.33
N HIS A 545 -12.76 42.99 -15.43
CA HIS A 545 -13.97 43.34 -16.20
C HIS A 545 -15.24 43.52 -15.36
N GLY A 546 -15.18 43.28 -14.05
CA GLY A 546 -16.32 43.38 -13.13
C GLY A 546 -17.29 42.18 -13.13
N GLY A 547 -17.06 41.16 -13.98
CA GLY A 547 -17.89 39.95 -14.05
C GLY A 547 -17.16 38.81 -14.78
N TYR A 548 -17.59 37.57 -14.56
CA TYR A 548 -17.05 36.41 -15.28
C TYR A 548 -17.38 36.46 -16.79
N PRO A 549 -16.63 35.82 -17.69
CA PRO A 549 -16.89 35.84 -19.14
C PRO A 549 -18.09 34.98 -19.54
N GLY A 550 -18.61 35.15 -20.76
CA GLY A 550 -19.74 34.35 -21.27
C GLY A 550 -19.31 32.95 -21.74
N SER A 551 -18.03 32.79 -22.06
CA SER A 551 -17.39 31.57 -22.54
C SER A 551 -15.94 31.54 -22.03
N LEU A 552 -15.35 30.35 -21.88
CA LEU A 552 -13.97 30.19 -21.45
C LEU A 552 -12.98 30.80 -22.46
N ASN A 553 -13.29 30.84 -23.76
CA ASN A 553 -12.39 31.37 -24.79
C ASN A 553 -11.98 32.84 -24.57
N ALA A 554 -12.74 33.61 -23.78
CA ALA A 554 -12.37 34.98 -23.43
C ALA A 554 -11.22 35.08 -22.41
N LEU A 555 -10.75 33.94 -21.87
CA LEU A 555 -9.63 33.87 -20.94
C LEU A 555 -8.27 33.82 -21.66
N GLU A 556 -8.25 33.35 -22.92
CA GLU A 556 -7.03 33.21 -23.70
C GLU A 556 -6.71 34.48 -24.52
N PRO A 557 -5.43 34.83 -24.69
CA PRO A 557 -4.25 34.32 -23.95
C PRO A 557 -3.99 35.10 -22.64
N ASP A 558 -4.75 36.17 -22.38
CA ASP A 558 -4.40 37.20 -21.39
C ASP A 558 -4.43 36.71 -19.93
N PHE A 559 -5.33 35.77 -19.60
CA PHE A 559 -5.51 35.25 -18.24
C PHE A 559 -4.97 33.83 -18.08
N ILE A 560 -4.94 33.05 -19.16
CA ILE A 560 -4.35 31.72 -19.26
C ILE A 560 -3.81 31.50 -20.67
N GLU A 561 -2.63 30.88 -20.80
CA GLU A 561 -1.99 30.63 -22.10
C GLU A 561 -2.85 29.76 -23.02
N SER A 562 -3.36 28.66 -22.47
CA SER A 562 -4.34 27.80 -23.12
C SER A 562 -5.21 27.11 -22.08
N ILE A 563 -6.50 27.01 -22.37
CA ILE A 563 -7.50 26.34 -21.56
C ILE A 563 -7.25 24.83 -21.67
N PRO A 564 -7.00 24.13 -20.54
CA PRO A 564 -6.90 22.68 -20.56
C PRO A 564 -8.23 22.05 -20.96
N HIS A 565 -8.17 20.95 -21.71
CA HIS A 565 -9.30 20.05 -21.91
C HIS A 565 -9.47 19.11 -20.71
N ASP A 566 -10.65 18.50 -20.61
CA ASP A 566 -10.97 17.46 -19.64
C ASP A 566 -10.03 16.27 -19.81
N VAL A 567 -9.29 15.94 -18.75
CA VAL A 567 -8.39 14.78 -18.69
C VAL A 567 -9.14 13.48 -18.96
N ILE A 568 -10.45 13.44 -18.67
CA ILE A 568 -11.32 12.33 -19.03
C ILE A 568 -11.92 12.58 -20.41
N GLY A 569 -11.49 11.78 -21.38
CA GLY A 569 -12.07 11.78 -22.74
C GLY A 569 -11.62 12.92 -23.64
N GLY A 570 -10.82 13.88 -23.17
CA GLY A 570 -10.16 14.89 -24.01
C GLY A 570 -11.08 15.99 -24.56
N ARG A 571 -12.30 16.12 -24.01
CA ARG A 571 -13.29 17.11 -24.45
C ARG A 571 -13.08 18.45 -23.74
N PRO A 572 -13.61 19.58 -24.25
CA PRO A 572 -13.55 20.84 -23.51
C PRO A 572 -14.24 20.74 -22.13
N LEU A 573 -13.72 21.47 -21.16
CA LEU A 573 -14.35 21.58 -19.83
C LEU A 573 -15.75 22.20 -19.93
N HIS A 574 -16.63 21.77 -19.04
CA HIS A 574 -17.98 22.30 -18.97
C HIS A 574 -18.00 23.57 -18.11
N TYR A 575 -18.50 24.66 -18.67
CA TYR A 575 -18.59 25.96 -18.01
C TYR A 575 -19.96 26.60 -18.22
N ARG A 576 -20.52 27.18 -17.16
CA ARG A 576 -21.67 28.09 -17.26
C ARG A 576 -21.68 29.11 -16.14
N ARG A 577 -22.16 30.32 -16.44
CA ARG A 577 -22.54 31.29 -15.41
C ARG A 577 -23.77 30.78 -14.65
N THR A 578 -23.82 31.04 -13.35
CA THR A 578 -24.95 30.70 -12.49
C THR A 578 -25.62 31.96 -11.96
N ALA A 579 -26.80 31.81 -11.34
CA ALA A 579 -27.50 32.92 -10.71
C ALA A 579 -26.62 33.61 -9.65
N GLY A 580 -26.77 34.93 -9.51
CA GLY A 580 -26.01 35.71 -8.53
C GLY A 580 -24.59 36.08 -8.95
N GLY A 581 -24.25 35.97 -10.24
CA GLY A 581 -22.96 36.43 -10.76
C GLY A 581 -21.80 35.48 -10.49
N LEU A 582 -22.09 34.20 -10.25
CA LEU A 582 -21.10 33.14 -10.02
C LEU A 582 -20.96 32.25 -11.26
N PHE A 583 -20.13 31.20 -11.17
CA PHE A 583 -19.98 30.20 -12.22
C PHE A 583 -19.97 28.78 -11.67
N LEU A 584 -20.12 27.84 -12.60
CA LEU A 584 -19.91 26.41 -12.43
C LEU A 584 -18.91 25.97 -13.50
N LEU A 585 -17.87 25.24 -13.08
CA LEU A 585 -16.84 24.69 -13.94
C LEU A 585 -16.63 23.22 -13.55
N TYR A 586 -16.62 22.30 -14.50
CA TYR A 586 -16.47 20.87 -14.18
C TYR A 586 -15.93 20.02 -15.34
N SER A 587 -15.39 18.86 -14.96
CA SER A 587 -15.10 17.69 -15.80
C SER A 587 -16.19 16.63 -15.61
N VAL A 588 -16.43 15.80 -16.63
CA VAL A 588 -17.41 14.70 -16.58
C VAL A 588 -17.03 13.60 -15.58
N GLY A 589 -15.81 13.63 -15.03
CA GLY A 589 -15.39 12.70 -13.99
C GLY A 589 -15.22 11.24 -14.47
N TRP A 590 -14.91 10.35 -13.52
CA TRP A 590 -14.48 8.98 -13.81
C TRP A 590 -15.56 8.08 -14.43
N ASN A 591 -16.83 8.40 -14.25
CA ASN A 591 -17.96 7.65 -14.81
C ASN A 591 -18.25 8.01 -16.28
N GLU A 592 -17.48 8.94 -16.87
CA GLU A 592 -17.58 9.36 -18.28
C GLU A 592 -18.98 9.88 -18.65
N THR A 593 -19.75 10.37 -17.65
CA THR A 593 -21.14 10.80 -17.80
C THR A 593 -21.28 12.24 -17.33
N ASP A 594 -21.80 13.13 -18.17
CA ASP A 594 -22.11 14.51 -17.77
C ASP A 594 -23.30 14.52 -16.82
N ASP A 595 -23.02 14.65 -15.52
CA ASP A 595 -24.02 14.73 -14.46
C ASP A 595 -24.45 16.20 -14.19
N SER A 596 -24.22 17.09 -15.16
CA SER A 596 -24.62 18.51 -15.14
C SER A 596 -24.02 19.32 -13.99
N GLY A 597 -22.82 18.98 -13.54
CA GLY A 597 -22.08 19.55 -12.42
C GLY A 597 -22.48 19.00 -11.05
N VAL A 598 -22.94 17.74 -11.01
CA VAL A 598 -23.33 17.06 -9.76
C VAL A 598 -22.20 16.16 -9.28
N VAL A 599 -21.69 16.48 -8.10
CA VAL A 599 -20.64 15.71 -7.42
C VAL A 599 -21.22 14.40 -6.88
N GLY A 600 -20.57 13.27 -7.17
CA GLY A 600 -20.87 11.99 -6.52
C GLY A 600 -20.50 12.01 -5.05
N LEU A 601 -21.36 11.45 -4.19
CA LEU A 601 -21.17 11.46 -2.74
C LEU A 601 -21.08 10.04 -2.17
N GLY A 602 -20.10 9.83 -1.31
CA GLY A 602 -19.97 8.65 -0.48
C GLY A 602 -21.01 8.60 0.66
N ARG A 603 -21.05 7.49 1.39
CA ARG A 603 -22.02 7.26 2.49
C ARG A 603 -21.87 8.26 3.64
N ASP A 604 -20.67 8.79 3.85
CA ASP A 604 -20.34 9.78 4.86
C ASP A 604 -20.50 11.23 4.35
N GLY A 605 -20.96 11.41 3.10
CA GLY A 605 -21.12 12.71 2.46
C GLY A 605 -19.81 13.33 1.96
N SER A 606 -18.69 12.59 1.97
CA SER A 606 -17.46 12.95 1.26
C SER A 606 -17.64 12.79 -0.25
N ALA A 607 -16.78 13.45 -1.05
CA ALA A 607 -16.81 13.28 -2.50
C ALA A 607 -16.36 11.86 -2.89
N ASP A 608 -17.14 11.18 -3.73
CA ASP A 608 -16.76 9.91 -4.34
C ASP A 608 -16.30 10.14 -5.77
N PHE A 609 -15.00 10.16 -6.00
CA PHE A 609 -14.44 10.41 -7.34
C PHE A 609 -14.71 9.29 -8.36
N ALA A 610 -15.32 8.17 -7.94
CA ALA A 610 -15.77 7.12 -8.85
C ALA A 610 -17.07 7.46 -9.60
N THR A 611 -17.86 8.40 -9.07
CA THR A 611 -19.20 8.72 -9.55
C THR A 611 -19.40 10.23 -9.62
N GLY A 612 -20.28 10.69 -10.52
CA GLY A 612 -20.54 12.11 -10.69
C GLY A 612 -19.38 12.88 -11.33
N ASP A 613 -19.64 14.16 -11.54
CA ASP A 613 -18.69 15.12 -12.11
C ASP A 613 -17.63 15.54 -11.08
N TRP A 614 -16.47 16.00 -11.58
CA TRP A 614 -15.46 16.66 -10.76
C TRP A 614 -15.61 18.18 -10.90
N VAL A 615 -16.05 18.82 -9.82
CA VAL A 615 -16.69 20.15 -9.91
C VAL A 615 -15.94 21.20 -9.11
N TRP A 616 -15.70 22.34 -9.74
CA TRP A 616 -15.37 23.61 -9.10
C TRP A 616 -16.61 24.50 -9.02
N ARG A 617 -17.16 24.70 -7.82
CA ARG A 617 -18.35 25.54 -7.58
C ARG A 617 -18.33 26.20 -6.21
N TYR A 618 -19.04 27.32 -6.09
CA TYR A 618 -19.16 28.09 -4.87
C TYR A 618 -20.07 27.43 -3.82
N PRO A 619 -19.89 27.72 -2.52
CA PRO A 619 -20.81 27.27 -1.48
C PRO A 619 -22.22 27.79 -1.74
N ARG A 620 -23.23 26.99 -1.40
CA ARG A 620 -24.62 27.49 -1.37
C ARG A 620 -24.73 28.49 -0.21
N LYS A 621 -25.31 29.66 -0.49
CA LYS A 621 -25.60 30.69 0.52
C LYS A 621 -26.64 30.24 1.52
#